data_AF-A0A947G6P1-F1
#
_entry.id   AF-A0A947G6P1-F1
#
_cell.length_a   1.000
_cell.length_b   1.000
_cell.length_c   1.000
_cell.angle_alpha   90.00
_cell.angle_beta   90.00
_cell.angle_gamma   90.00
#
_symmetry.space_group_name_H-M   'P 1'
#
loop_
_entity.id
_entity.type
_entity.pdbx_description
1 polymer ?
#
loop_
_entity_poly.entity_id
_entity_poly.type
_entity_poly.pdbx_seq_one_letter_code
_entity_poly.pdbx_strand_id
1 'polypeptide(L)'
;ALLDPADLKWADLVAPGTPVPTPWGKEAYEEHARAILARRQALIDSMAPEADFDALFEEQRRIEGEMLHAMEHSGHVGAFEGAMYEAHGLYRSETDCIMFTRTDYFCRVCRRAIERIIDLYSS
;
A
#
# COMPACT_ATOMS: atom_id res chain seq x y z
N ALA A 1 11.66 4.65 -15.09
CA ALA A 1 10.91 5.54 -14.15
C ALA A 1 9.60 4.86 -13.76
N LEU A 2 8.95 5.22 -12.66
CA LEU A 2 7.65 4.65 -12.25
C LEU A 2 6.49 4.88 -13.25
N LEU A 3 6.74 5.58 -14.36
CA LEU A 3 5.83 5.85 -15.47
C LEU A 3 5.89 4.78 -16.57
N ASP A 4 6.96 3.98 -16.63
CA ASP A 4 7.10 2.89 -17.58
C ASP A 4 6.98 1.55 -16.85
N PRO A 5 5.83 0.84 -16.99
CA PRO A 5 5.65 -0.46 -16.36
C PRO A 5 6.60 -1.53 -16.92
N ALA A 6 7.26 -1.32 -18.08
CA ALA A 6 8.28 -2.23 -18.59
C ALA A 6 9.66 -2.05 -17.91
N ASP A 7 9.89 -0.92 -17.24
CA ASP A 7 11.16 -0.57 -16.56
C ASP A 7 10.95 -0.43 -15.05
N LEU A 8 10.46 -1.50 -14.42
CA LEU A 8 10.30 -1.55 -12.97
C LEU A 8 11.65 -1.57 -12.26
N LYS A 9 11.83 -0.67 -11.29
CA LYS A 9 13.02 -0.61 -10.41
C LYS A 9 13.28 -1.91 -9.62
N TRP A 10 12.28 -2.79 -9.55
CA TRP A 10 12.31 -4.07 -8.84
C TRP A 10 11.91 -5.24 -9.75
N ALA A 11 12.10 -5.11 -11.06
CA ALA A 11 11.76 -6.15 -12.02
C ALA A 11 12.36 -7.53 -11.65
N ASP A 12 13.55 -7.54 -11.03
CA ASP A 12 14.24 -8.74 -10.57
C ASP A 12 13.52 -9.52 -9.45
N LEU A 13 12.57 -8.88 -8.77
CA LEU A 13 11.74 -9.50 -7.72
C LEU A 13 10.36 -9.93 -8.21
N VAL A 14 9.98 -9.56 -9.44
CA VAL A 14 8.68 -9.92 -10.01
C VAL A 14 8.74 -11.36 -10.49
N ALA A 15 7.81 -12.20 -10.00
CA ALA A 15 7.76 -13.60 -10.40
C ALA A 15 7.41 -13.75 -11.91
N PRO A 16 7.97 -14.74 -12.61
CA PRO A 16 7.59 -15.01 -14.00
C PRO A 16 6.08 -15.24 -14.13
N GLY A 17 5.45 -14.56 -15.09
CA GLY A 17 4.01 -14.67 -15.34
C GLY A 17 3.13 -13.72 -14.53
N THR A 18 3.67 -12.96 -13.57
CA THR A 18 2.91 -11.87 -12.92
C THR A 18 2.57 -10.78 -13.95
N PRO A 19 1.29 -10.40 -14.12
CA PRO A 19 0.92 -9.34 -15.04
C PRO A 19 1.54 -8.00 -14.64
N VAL A 20 1.93 -7.18 -15.63
CA VAL A 20 2.49 -5.84 -15.43
C VAL A 20 1.85 -4.87 -16.43
N PRO A 21 1.00 -3.91 -15.98
CA PRO A 21 0.56 -3.68 -14.61
C PRO A 21 -0.15 -4.88 -13.97
N THR A 22 -0.02 -5.03 -12.65
CA THR A 22 -0.63 -6.11 -11.87
C THR A 22 -2.05 -5.68 -11.45
N PRO A 23 -3.10 -6.40 -11.89
CA PRO A 23 -4.46 -6.13 -11.47
C PRO A 23 -4.62 -6.19 -9.95
N TRP A 24 -5.45 -5.33 -9.40
CA TRP A 24 -5.86 -5.39 -8.00
C TRP A 24 -7.21 -4.70 -7.82
N GLY A 25 -7.85 -4.93 -6.67
CA GLY A 25 -9.15 -4.35 -6.32
C GLY A 25 -9.08 -2.85 -5.99
N LYS A 26 -8.51 -2.05 -6.90
CA LYS A 26 -8.27 -0.62 -6.73
C LYS A 26 -9.53 0.15 -6.41
N GLU A 27 -10.58 -0.03 -7.21
CA GLU A 27 -11.84 0.70 -7.06
C GLU A 27 -12.49 0.44 -5.69
N ALA A 28 -12.54 -0.83 -5.27
CA ALA A 28 -13.07 -1.21 -3.96
C ALA A 28 -12.25 -0.61 -2.81
N TYR A 29 -10.92 -0.63 -2.92
CA TYR A 29 -10.04 0.01 -1.93
C TYR A 29 -10.27 1.53 -1.88
N GLU A 30 -10.32 2.21 -3.02
CA GLU A 30 -10.50 3.65 -3.09
C GLU A 30 -11.87 4.10 -2.56
N GLU A 31 -12.92 3.30 -2.78
CA GLU A 31 -14.23 3.52 -2.17
C GLU A 31 -14.15 3.45 -0.64
N HIS A 32 -13.54 2.40 -0.10
CA HIS A 32 -13.31 2.27 1.34
C HIS A 32 -12.48 3.45 1.90
N ALA A 33 -11.40 3.81 1.22
CA ALA A 33 -10.53 4.92 1.63
C ALA A 33 -11.29 6.25 1.68
N ARG A 34 -12.16 6.54 0.69
CA ARG A 34 -13.04 7.72 0.71
C ARG A 34 -14.00 7.70 1.90
N ALA A 35 -14.57 6.54 2.23
CA ALA A 35 -15.48 6.40 3.37
C ALA A 35 -14.75 6.65 4.71
N ILE A 36 -13.53 6.13 4.87
CA ILE A 36 -12.71 6.39 6.06
C ILE A 36 -12.33 7.86 6.16
N LEU A 37 -11.96 8.52 5.06
CA LEU A 37 -11.66 9.95 5.05
C LEU A 37 -12.86 10.79 5.51
N ALA A 38 -14.08 10.45 5.06
CA ALA A 38 -15.30 11.12 5.49
C ALA A 38 -15.55 10.93 7.00
N ARG A 39 -15.38 9.71 7.53
CA ARG A 39 -15.50 9.42 8.96
C ARG A 39 -14.46 10.17 9.78
N ARG A 40 -13.21 10.21 9.31
CA ARG A 40 -12.12 10.96 9.96
C ARG A 40 -12.41 12.46 10.00
N GLN A 41 -12.95 13.02 8.90
CA GLN A 41 -13.34 14.43 8.86
C GLN A 41 -14.44 14.73 9.90
N ALA A 42 -15.45 13.86 10.02
CA ALA A 42 -16.49 14.03 11.04
C ALA A 42 -15.94 14.01 12.48
N LEU A 43 -14.97 13.14 12.78
CA LEU A 43 -14.28 13.14 14.08
C LEU A 43 -13.53 14.47 14.33
N ILE A 44 -12.83 14.99 13.31
CA ILE A 44 -12.16 16.29 13.39
C ILE A 44 -13.16 17.42 13.65
N ASP A 45 -14.25 17.47 12.88
CA ASP A 45 -15.28 18.52 12.98
C ASP A 45 -15.97 18.51 14.35
N SER A 46 -16.12 17.32 14.95
CA SER A 46 -16.71 17.14 16.28
C SER A 46 -15.73 17.35 17.44
N MET A 47 -14.44 17.59 17.15
CA MET A 47 -13.37 17.62 18.15
C MET A 47 -13.37 16.37 19.04
N ALA A 48 -13.53 15.20 18.42
CA ALA A 48 -13.61 13.92 19.13
C ALA A 48 -12.35 13.64 19.97
N PRO A 49 -12.47 12.87 21.06
CA PRO A 49 -11.32 12.42 21.83
C PRO A 49 -10.41 11.48 21.01
N GLU A 50 -9.13 11.42 21.40
CA GLU A 50 -8.11 10.57 20.75
C GLU A 50 -8.52 9.11 20.64
N ALA A 51 -9.20 8.56 21.65
CA ALA A 51 -9.68 7.17 21.65
C ALA A 51 -10.62 6.83 20.48
N ASP A 52 -11.41 7.81 19.98
CA ASP A 52 -12.27 7.59 18.81
C ASP A 52 -11.48 7.55 17.51
N PHE A 53 -10.37 8.29 17.44
CA PHE A 53 -9.44 8.21 16.31
C PHE A 53 -8.69 6.88 16.31
N ASP A 54 -8.22 6.42 17.47
CA ASP A 54 -7.56 5.13 17.61
C ASP A 54 -8.49 3.98 17.19
N ALA A 55 -9.73 3.98 17.66
CA ALA A 55 -10.73 3.00 17.27
C ALA A 55 -10.97 3.00 15.74
N LEU A 56 -11.06 4.19 15.11
CA LEU A 56 -11.19 4.30 13.65
C LEU A 56 -9.97 3.74 12.93
N PHE A 57 -8.76 4.01 13.43
CA PHE A 57 -7.51 3.56 12.80
C PHE A 57 -7.28 2.06 12.96
N GLU A 58 -7.65 1.47 14.10
CA GLU A 58 -7.64 0.03 14.31
C GLU A 58 -8.64 -0.68 13.39
N GLU A 59 -9.85 -0.14 13.28
CA GLU A 59 -10.87 -0.65 12.36
C GLU A 59 -10.38 -0.56 10.90
N GLN A 60 -9.85 0.59 10.50
CA GLN A 60 -9.28 0.79 9.16
C GLN A 60 -8.18 -0.23 8.88
N ARG A 61 -7.21 -0.38 9.78
CA ARG A 61 -6.09 -1.32 9.63
C ARG A 61 -6.62 -2.75 9.40
N ARG A 62 -7.60 -3.18 10.20
CA ARG A 62 -8.18 -4.52 10.10
C ARG A 62 -8.88 -4.74 8.76
N ILE A 63 -9.76 -3.81 8.35
CA ILE A 63 -10.54 -3.94 7.12
C ILE A 63 -9.63 -3.87 5.88
N GLU A 64 -8.70 -2.92 5.83
CA GLU A 64 -7.75 -2.80 4.72
C GLU A 64 -6.86 -4.04 4.62
N GLY A 65 -6.38 -4.57 5.75
CA GLY A 65 -5.63 -5.82 5.79
C GLY A 65 -6.44 -6.99 5.21
N GLU A 66 -7.66 -7.23 5.71
CA GLU A 66 -8.54 -8.28 5.19
C GLU A 66 -8.81 -8.15 3.69
N MET A 67 -9.12 -6.93 3.24
CA MET A 67 -9.42 -6.63 1.83
C MET A 67 -8.21 -6.85 0.92
N LEU A 68 -7.04 -6.35 1.29
CA LEU A 68 -5.81 -6.44 0.48
C LEU A 68 -5.20 -7.84 0.53
N HIS A 69 -5.39 -8.59 1.61
CA HIS A 69 -4.98 -9.99 1.71
C HIS A 69 -5.85 -10.93 0.88
N ALA A 70 -7.12 -10.59 0.66
CA ALA A 70 -8.03 -11.39 -0.17
C ALA A 70 -7.83 -11.22 -1.69
N MET A 71 -6.99 -10.28 -2.13
CA MET A 71 -6.77 -10.02 -3.57
C MET A 71 -5.93 -11.12 -4.22
N GLU A 72 -6.19 -11.40 -5.51
CA GLU A 72 -5.57 -12.48 -6.29
C GLU A 72 -4.03 -12.48 -6.24
N HIS A 73 -3.42 -11.30 -6.41
CA HIS A 73 -1.96 -11.13 -6.40
C HIS A 73 -1.43 -10.65 -5.05
N SER A 74 -2.20 -10.83 -3.97
CA SER A 74 -1.71 -10.52 -2.64
C SER A 74 -0.49 -11.38 -2.31
N GLY A 75 0.45 -10.81 -1.57
CA GLY A 75 1.69 -11.51 -1.23
C GLY A 75 2.57 -11.84 -2.45
N HIS A 76 2.43 -11.12 -3.56
CA HIS A 76 3.36 -11.16 -4.70
C HIS A 76 3.94 -9.79 -5.00
N VAL A 77 5.18 -9.76 -5.49
CA VAL A 77 5.79 -8.54 -6.02
C VAL A 77 5.31 -8.32 -7.46
N GLY A 78 4.80 -7.13 -7.73
CA GLY A 78 4.23 -6.74 -9.02
C GLY A 78 4.30 -5.23 -9.25
N ALA A 79 3.39 -4.71 -10.07
CA ALA A 79 3.22 -3.28 -10.35
C ALA A 79 1.76 -2.90 -10.15
N PHE A 80 1.41 -2.56 -8.91
CA PHE A 80 0.04 -2.21 -8.51
C PHE A 80 -0.19 -0.71 -8.68
N GLU A 81 -1.08 -0.30 -9.59
CA GLU A 81 -1.29 1.12 -9.90
C GLU A 81 -1.83 1.89 -8.69
N GLY A 82 -1.37 3.13 -8.50
CA GLY A 82 -1.71 4.02 -7.40
C GLY A 82 -0.57 4.07 -6.37
N ALA A 83 0.14 5.21 -6.33
CA ALA A 83 1.26 5.45 -5.44
C ALA A 83 1.60 6.94 -5.34
N MET A 84 2.30 7.36 -4.27
CA MET A 84 2.79 8.74 -4.11
C MET A 84 1.72 9.82 -4.29
N TYR A 85 0.51 9.55 -3.78
CA TYR A 85 -0.67 10.43 -3.90
C TYR A 85 -1.21 10.61 -5.33
N GLU A 86 -0.64 9.91 -6.32
CA GLU A 86 -1.18 9.84 -7.67
C GLU A 86 -2.00 8.57 -7.85
N ALA A 87 -3.25 8.74 -8.30
CA ALA A 87 -4.13 7.60 -8.56
C ALA A 87 -3.63 6.77 -9.74
N HIS A 88 -3.06 7.40 -10.78
CA HIS A 88 -2.71 6.74 -12.03
C HIS A 88 -1.26 6.98 -12.44
N GLY A 89 -0.73 6.06 -13.24
CA GLY A 89 0.59 6.19 -13.85
C GLY A 89 1.78 5.97 -12.92
N LEU A 90 1.59 5.88 -11.61
CA LEU A 90 2.58 5.42 -10.65
C LEU A 90 2.17 4.08 -10.05
N TYR A 91 3.15 3.25 -9.72
CA TYR A 91 2.94 1.88 -9.25
C TYR A 91 3.64 1.62 -7.92
N ARG A 92 3.03 0.80 -7.07
CA ARG A 92 3.69 0.23 -5.89
C ARG A 92 4.02 -1.24 -6.14
N SER A 93 4.93 -1.76 -5.33
CA SER A 93 5.52 -3.09 -5.55
C SER A 93 4.70 -4.26 -5.00
N GLU A 94 3.83 -4.02 -4.01
CA GLU A 94 2.92 -5.02 -3.42
C GLU A 94 1.57 -4.38 -3.13
N THR A 95 0.52 -5.20 -2.99
CA THR A 95 -0.84 -4.73 -2.68
C THR A 95 -0.89 -3.95 -1.37
N ASP A 96 -0.11 -4.38 -0.37
CA ASP A 96 -0.06 -3.78 0.97
C ASP A 96 1.38 -3.61 1.51
N CYS A 97 1.59 -2.54 2.28
CA CYS A 97 2.85 -2.14 2.90
C CYS A 97 2.57 -1.02 3.92
N ILE A 98 3.34 -0.91 5.00
CA ILE A 98 3.27 0.22 5.95
C ILE A 98 3.47 1.59 5.28
N MET A 99 4.11 1.62 4.10
CA MET A 99 4.25 2.84 3.31
C MET A 99 2.98 3.21 2.51
N PHE A 100 1.90 2.43 2.64
CA PHE A 100 0.63 2.60 1.94
C PHE A 100 -0.56 2.60 2.89
N THR A 101 -0.69 1.58 3.75
CA THR A 101 -1.76 1.45 4.74
C THR A 101 -1.21 1.52 6.17
N ARG A 102 -2.07 1.28 7.16
CA ARG A 102 -1.71 1.17 8.58
C ARG A 102 -1.22 -0.23 9.00
N THR A 103 -0.82 -1.07 8.06
CA THR A 103 -0.20 -2.37 8.39
C THR A 103 1.13 -2.20 9.14
N ASP A 104 1.63 -3.26 9.77
CA ASP A 104 2.83 -3.25 10.63
C ASP A 104 4.08 -3.86 9.96
N TYR A 105 4.03 -4.09 8.65
CA TYR A 105 5.13 -4.68 7.91
C TYR A 105 5.53 -3.88 6.65
N PHE A 106 6.81 -3.96 6.30
CA PHE A 106 7.31 -3.52 5.00
C PHE A 106 7.12 -4.61 3.95
N CYS A 107 6.74 -4.24 2.72
CA CYS A 107 6.76 -5.15 1.58
C CYS A 107 8.20 -5.61 1.24
N ARG A 108 8.36 -6.66 0.42
CA ARG A 108 9.68 -7.21 0.06
C ARG A 108 10.62 -6.19 -0.55
N VAL A 109 10.10 -5.30 -1.40
CA VAL A 109 10.91 -4.26 -2.04
C VAL A 109 11.37 -3.21 -1.03
N CYS A 110 10.50 -2.81 -0.09
CA CYS A 110 10.86 -1.89 0.99
C CYS A 110 11.88 -2.53 1.94
N ARG A 111 11.71 -3.80 2.33
CA ARG A 111 12.69 -4.53 3.17
C ARG A 111 14.06 -4.56 2.50
N ARG A 112 14.14 -4.98 1.24
CA ARG A 112 15.39 -4.97 0.46
C ARG A 112 16.01 -3.57 0.37
N ALA A 113 15.20 -2.53 0.20
CA ALA A 113 15.70 -1.16 0.13
C ALA A 113 16.28 -0.71 1.49
N ILE A 114 15.61 -1.02 2.60
CA ILE A 114 16.09 -0.70 3.96
C ILE A 114 17.38 -1.47 4.27
N GLU A 115 17.43 -2.77 3.98
CA GLU A 115 18.62 -3.61 4.15
C GLU A 115 19.83 -3.02 3.41
N ARG A 116 19.66 -2.63 2.13
CA ARG A 116 20.74 -1.98 1.34
C ARG A 116 21.25 -0.69 1.97
N ILE A 117 20.38 0.09 2.60
CA ILE A 117 20.79 1.33 3.28
C ILE A 117 21.53 1.01 4.57
N ILE A 118 21.06 0.04 5.35
CA ILE A 118 21.76 -0.41 6.57
C ILE A 118 23.17 -0.88 6.19
N ASP A 119 23.28 -1.79 5.22
CA ASP A 119 24.56 -2.34 4.76
C ASP A 119 25.53 -1.24 4.31
N LEU A 120 25.04 -0.21 3.60
CA LEU A 120 25.86 0.92 3.15
C LEU A 120 26.51 1.69 4.33
N TYR A 121 25.84 1.77 5.47
CA TYR A 121 26.30 2.55 6.63
C TYR A 121 26.92 1.69 7.74
N SER A 122 26.83 0.37 7.67
CA SER A 122 27.37 -0.56 8.68
C SER A 122 28.45 -1.52 8.17
N SER A 123 28.86 -1.40 6.90
CA SER A 123 29.94 -2.20 6.31
C SER A 123 31.29 -1.51 6.34
#